data_AF-A0A0R1SC87-F1
#
_entry.id   AF-A0A0R1SC87-F1
#
_cell.length_a   1.000
_cell.length_b   1.000
_cell.length_c   1.000
_cell.angle_alpha   90.00
_cell.angle_beta   90.00
_cell.angle_gamma   90.00
#
_symmetry.space_group_name_H-M   'P 1'
#
loop_
_entity.id
_entity.type
_entity.pdbx_description
1 polymer ?
#
loop_
_entity_poly.entity_id
_entity_poly.type
_entity_poly.pdbx_seq_one_letter_code
_entity_poly.pdbx_strand_id
1 'polypeptide(L)'
;MEFRDVINDLIDNPEKTGLYGMTSKYWPKYAFHFTDIENAINILKNGEIHSRYHLEHDEKNINDMKNDNANSGVIDQTKTEVEKMIRFYFRPRTPTQYYNEGMKTKEEIENQAFKANCPVPVFFLFDLAGLLKRPGVKFTDCSLALRKEPHYMNTPEEFAKLPFKKIYFNHSMRADMSPKEKKELTDIKQSEIVAEDPVKLDLLRHVYVRSAAEKETLINLLHDNGMYNLDSKISIASRATFFKDRNYVKNVTLKSNEYIIHNNIENDDKSQQSQPYPLADWHDARFAVNPDETDKFLDVQLRIIQNGQEFVWPKKGQKALLKEQMKAKISPAESYVFKIYIDDHIAYEGKYNIKDDSPY
;
A
#
# COMPACT_ATOMS: atom_id res chain seq x y z
N MET A 1 -23.95 -5.32 25.18
CA MET A 1 -23.18 -4.12 24.79
C MET A 1 -23.01 -4.16 23.28
N GLU A 2 -23.03 -3.04 22.54
CA GLU A 2 -22.85 -3.09 21.09
C GLU A 2 -21.40 -2.77 20.69
N PHE A 3 -20.91 -3.33 19.56
CA PHE A 3 -19.58 -2.96 19.02
C PHE A 3 -19.43 -1.45 18.82
N ARG A 4 -20.51 -0.77 18.39
CA ARG A 4 -20.51 0.68 18.19
C ARG A 4 -20.28 1.44 19.50
N ASP A 5 -20.80 0.94 20.63
CA ASP A 5 -20.60 1.56 21.93
C ASP A 5 -19.12 1.47 22.35
N VAL A 6 -18.52 0.29 22.17
CA VAL A 6 -17.08 0.08 22.44
C VAL A 6 -16.23 0.97 21.54
N ILE A 7 -16.54 1.06 20.24
CA ILE A 7 -15.80 1.90 19.29
C ILE A 7 -15.90 3.40 19.68
N ASN A 8 -17.09 3.88 20.03
CA ASN A 8 -17.27 5.26 20.49
C ASN A 8 -16.46 5.53 21.77
N ASP A 9 -16.48 4.58 22.71
CA ASP A 9 -15.66 4.65 23.92
C ASP A 9 -14.15 4.71 23.61
N LEU A 10 -13.64 3.94 22.63
CA LEU A 10 -12.24 4.03 22.19
C LEU A 10 -11.89 5.38 21.55
N ILE A 11 -12.84 5.99 20.84
CA ILE A 11 -12.69 7.29 20.15
C ILE A 11 -12.65 8.46 21.14
N ASP A 12 -13.41 8.33 22.24
CA ASP A 12 -13.59 9.39 23.23
C ASP A 12 -12.64 9.23 24.43
N ASN A 13 -12.01 8.08 24.60
CA ASN A 13 -11.06 7.81 25.68
C ASN A 13 -9.64 7.47 25.15
N PRO A 14 -8.82 8.49 24.81
CA PRO A 14 -7.42 8.34 24.41
C PRO A 14 -6.58 7.42 25.30
N GLU A 15 -6.82 7.38 26.60
CA GLU A 15 -6.04 6.55 27.52
C GLU A 15 -6.18 5.05 27.28
N LYS A 16 -7.32 4.61 26.74
CA LYS A 16 -7.57 3.20 26.37
C LYS A 16 -6.82 2.78 25.11
N THR A 17 -6.51 3.73 24.23
CA THR A 17 -5.93 3.49 22.91
C THR A 17 -4.48 3.97 22.79
N GLY A 18 -4.06 4.91 23.62
CA GLY A 18 -2.82 5.66 23.44
C GLY A 18 -2.83 6.59 22.21
N LEU A 19 -3.99 6.82 21.58
CA LEU A 19 -4.13 7.64 20.37
C LEU A 19 -4.56 9.06 20.71
N TYR A 20 -4.00 10.04 19.99
CA TYR A 20 -4.28 11.46 20.20
C TYR A 20 -4.50 12.21 18.88
N GLY A 21 -5.21 13.33 18.93
CA GLY A 21 -5.49 14.15 17.75
C GLY A 21 -6.32 13.41 16.70
N MET A 22 -5.93 13.52 15.43
CA MET A 22 -6.71 12.92 14.33
C MET A 22 -6.72 11.38 14.34
N THR A 23 -5.70 10.72 14.89
CA THR A 23 -5.64 9.24 14.88
C THR A 23 -6.67 8.62 15.81
N SER A 24 -6.99 9.25 16.95
CA SER A 24 -8.03 8.75 17.88
C SER A 24 -9.42 8.80 17.26
N LYS A 25 -9.68 9.74 16.35
CA LYS A 25 -10.96 9.87 15.65
C LYS A 25 -11.11 8.98 14.44
N TYR A 26 -10.04 8.32 14.01
CA TYR A 26 -9.95 7.66 12.71
C TYR A 26 -9.61 6.16 12.83
N TRP A 27 -8.57 5.77 13.56
CA TRP A 27 -8.18 4.34 13.65
C TRP A 27 -9.27 3.46 14.26
N PRO A 28 -9.89 3.82 15.41
CA PRO A 28 -10.90 2.95 16.00
C PRO A 28 -12.20 2.85 15.19
N LYS A 29 -12.40 3.71 14.18
CA LYS A 29 -13.61 3.69 13.34
C LYS A 29 -13.57 2.68 12.21
N TYR A 30 -12.37 2.29 11.77
CA TYR A 30 -12.20 1.59 10.51
C TYR A 30 -11.46 0.26 10.66
N ALA A 31 -11.88 -0.71 9.86
CA ALA A 31 -11.09 -1.88 9.54
C ALA A 31 -10.28 -1.60 8.27
N PHE A 32 -9.00 -1.94 8.29
CA PHE A 32 -8.03 -1.58 7.26
C PHE A 32 -7.65 -2.80 6.42
N HIS A 33 -7.84 -2.74 5.11
CA HIS A 33 -7.31 -3.73 4.19
C HIS A 33 -6.25 -3.08 3.28
N PHE A 34 -5.07 -3.71 3.22
CA PHE A 34 -3.87 -3.20 2.54
C PHE A 34 -3.55 -4.08 1.32
N THR A 35 -3.36 -3.46 0.16
CA THR A 35 -3.03 -4.18 -1.08
C THR A 35 -2.31 -3.25 -2.06
N ASP A 36 -1.80 -3.79 -3.17
CA ASP A 36 -1.20 -3.03 -4.27
C ASP A 36 -2.28 -2.48 -5.23
N ILE A 37 -1.96 -1.39 -5.93
CA ILE A 37 -2.85 -0.68 -6.84
C ILE A 37 -3.47 -1.57 -7.91
N GLU A 38 -2.74 -2.56 -8.44
CA GLU A 38 -3.28 -3.45 -9.46
C GLU A 38 -4.40 -4.32 -8.91
N ASN A 39 -4.19 -4.88 -7.72
CA ASN A 39 -5.21 -5.65 -7.01
C ASN A 39 -6.38 -4.74 -6.57
N ALA A 40 -6.09 -3.49 -6.18
CA ALA A 40 -7.10 -2.53 -5.79
C ALA A 40 -8.08 -2.23 -6.94
N ILE A 41 -7.59 -2.12 -8.18
CA ILE A 41 -8.42 -1.94 -9.37
C ILE A 41 -9.35 -3.13 -9.56
N ASN A 42 -8.84 -4.37 -9.44
CA ASN A 42 -9.65 -5.58 -9.57
C ASN A 42 -10.73 -5.66 -8.47
N ILE A 43 -10.38 -5.40 -7.21
CA ILE A 43 -11.33 -5.33 -6.08
C ILE A 43 -12.44 -4.31 -6.36
N LEU A 44 -12.08 -3.10 -6.79
CA LEU A 44 -13.04 -2.03 -7.07
C LEU A 44 -13.95 -2.36 -8.26
N LYS A 45 -13.40 -2.98 -9.30
CA LYS A 45 -14.14 -3.43 -10.48
C LYS A 45 -15.14 -4.54 -10.15
N ASN A 46 -14.72 -5.51 -9.35
CA ASN A 46 -15.54 -6.67 -8.98
C ASN A 46 -16.55 -6.33 -7.87
N GLY A 47 -16.31 -5.27 -7.09
CA GLY A 47 -17.19 -4.84 -6.01
C GLY A 47 -17.07 -5.69 -4.75
N GLU A 48 -16.03 -6.51 -4.65
CA GLU A 48 -15.75 -7.41 -3.54
C GLU A 48 -14.26 -7.72 -3.41
N ILE A 49 -13.84 -8.06 -2.19
CA ILE A 49 -12.52 -8.61 -1.88
C ILE A 49 -12.68 -10.13 -1.85
N HIS A 50 -11.74 -10.82 -2.49
CA HIS A 50 -11.62 -12.27 -2.43
C HIS A 50 -10.43 -12.70 -1.56
N SER A 51 -10.53 -13.88 -0.97
CA SER A 51 -9.43 -14.52 -0.26
C SER A 51 -8.32 -14.90 -1.22
N ARG A 52 -7.10 -15.01 -0.68
CA ARG A 52 -5.95 -15.45 -1.46
C ARG A 52 -6.18 -16.84 -2.04
N TYR A 53 -6.68 -17.76 -1.22
CA TYR A 53 -6.96 -19.14 -1.64
C TYR A 53 -7.88 -19.18 -2.86
N HIS A 54 -8.95 -18.37 -2.86
CA HIS A 54 -9.88 -18.28 -3.99
C HIS A 54 -9.20 -17.73 -5.25
N LEU A 55 -8.39 -16.68 -5.12
CA LEU A 55 -7.69 -16.07 -6.25
C LEU A 55 -6.65 -17.02 -6.89
N GLU A 56 -6.02 -17.90 -6.11
CA GLU A 56 -5.04 -18.87 -6.61
C GLU A 56 -5.65 -20.15 -7.20
N HIS A 57 -6.87 -20.53 -6.78
CA HIS A 57 -7.46 -21.84 -7.11
C HIS A 57 -8.72 -21.77 -7.99
N ASP A 58 -9.30 -20.58 -8.22
CA ASP A 58 -10.39 -20.41 -9.19
C ASP A 58 -9.81 -20.11 -10.58
N GLU A 59 -10.00 -21.03 -11.54
CA GLU A 59 -9.55 -20.90 -12.93
C GLU A 59 -10.04 -19.61 -13.61
N LYS A 60 -11.14 -18.99 -13.13
CA LYS A 60 -11.65 -17.73 -13.66
C LYS A 60 -10.92 -16.48 -13.15
N ASN A 61 -10.23 -16.58 -12.00
CA ASN A 61 -9.64 -15.44 -11.27
C ASN A 61 -8.11 -15.55 -11.11
N ILE A 62 -7.47 -16.55 -11.73
CA ILE A 62 -6.02 -16.80 -11.61
C ILE A 62 -5.12 -15.62 -12.06
N ASN A 63 -5.70 -14.64 -12.78
CA ASN A 63 -5.01 -13.42 -13.23
C ASN A 63 -5.38 -12.16 -12.41
N ASP A 64 -6.20 -12.28 -11.37
CA ASP A 64 -6.70 -11.14 -10.60
C ASP A 64 -5.75 -10.72 -9.47
N MET A 65 -4.83 -11.59 -9.03
CA MET A 65 -3.67 -11.23 -8.20
C MET A 65 -2.45 -11.00 -9.08
N LYS A 66 -2.31 -9.79 -9.63
CA LYS A 66 -1.13 -9.45 -10.44
C LYS A 66 0.12 -9.22 -9.58
N ASN A 67 -0.07 -8.77 -8.33
CA ASN A 67 1.00 -8.58 -7.38
C ASN A 67 0.67 -9.27 -6.06
N ASP A 68 1.51 -10.23 -5.67
CA ASP A 68 1.35 -10.92 -4.39
C ASP A 68 1.90 -10.04 -3.26
N ASN A 69 1.00 -9.31 -2.62
CA ASN A 69 1.33 -8.48 -1.46
C ASN A 69 1.61 -9.29 -0.19
N ALA A 70 1.43 -10.61 -0.24
CA ALA A 70 1.65 -11.51 0.88
C ALA A 70 2.91 -12.35 0.67
N ASN A 71 3.63 -12.51 1.78
CA ASN A 71 4.96 -13.09 1.90
C ASN A 71 4.93 -14.63 1.88
N SER A 72 5.75 -15.27 1.03
CA SER A 72 5.94 -16.75 0.96
C SER A 72 6.27 -17.40 2.30
N GLY A 73 7.10 -16.78 3.13
CA GLY A 73 7.43 -17.26 4.48
C GLY A 73 6.33 -17.06 5.54
N VAL A 74 5.35 -16.19 5.33
CA VAL A 74 4.12 -16.11 6.16
C VAL A 74 3.08 -17.11 5.66
N ILE A 75 3.01 -17.34 4.34
CA ILE A 75 2.15 -18.32 3.68
C ILE A 75 2.50 -19.74 4.16
N ASP A 76 3.77 -20.14 4.10
CA ASP A 76 4.24 -21.44 4.60
C ASP A 76 3.98 -21.69 6.10
N GLN A 77 3.69 -20.62 6.86
CA GLN A 77 3.46 -20.66 8.30
C GLN A 77 1.98 -20.48 8.69
N THR A 78 1.13 -20.09 7.74
CA THR A 78 -0.28 -19.82 7.96
C THR A 78 -1.08 -21.08 7.64
N LYS A 79 -1.96 -21.52 8.57
CA LYS A 79 -2.83 -22.67 8.29
C LYS A 79 -3.69 -22.35 7.06
N THR A 80 -3.88 -23.31 6.15
CA THR A 80 -4.70 -23.16 4.92
C THR A 80 -6.10 -22.59 5.17
N GLU A 81 -6.67 -22.80 6.36
CA GLU A 81 -7.95 -22.23 6.76
C GLU A 81 -7.93 -20.70 6.89
N VAL A 82 -6.80 -20.09 7.26
CA VAL A 82 -6.65 -18.64 7.36
C VAL A 82 -6.45 -18.02 5.98
N GLU A 83 -5.84 -18.74 5.03
CA GLU A 83 -5.66 -18.30 3.63
C GLU A 83 -6.98 -18.20 2.86
N LYS A 84 -8.00 -18.93 3.33
CA LYS A 84 -9.39 -18.88 2.85
C LYS A 84 -10.19 -17.70 3.43
N MET A 85 -9.62 -16.94 4.36
CA MET A 85 -10.28 -15.80 5.00
C MET A 85 -9.71 -14.49 4.50
N ILE A 86 -10.57 -13.46 4.46
CA ILE A 86 -10.16 -12.10 4.16
C ILE A 86 -9.72 -11.43 5.45
N ARG A 87 -8.51 -10.84 5.42
CA ARG A 87 -7.88 -10.21 6.58
C ARG A 87 -8.00 -8.70 6.53
N PHE A 88 -8.38 -8.13 7.66
CA PHE A 88 -8.33 -6.71 7.94
C PHE A 88 -7.52 -6.47 9.22
N TYR A 89 -7.01 -5.26 9.34
CA TYR A 89 -6.26 -4.82 10.51
C TYR A 89 -7.03 -3.74 11.26
N PHE A 90 -6.85 -3.67 12.57
CA PHE A 90 -7.42 -2.60 13.39
C PHE A 90 -6.76 -1.23 13.14
N ARG A 91 -5.56 -1.24 12.55
CA ARG A 91 -4.76 -0.04 12.30
C ARG A 91 -3.96 -0.16 11.02
N PRO A 92 -3.54 0.97 10.43
CA PRO A 92 -2.46 0.98 9.48
C PRO A 92 -1.10 0.91 10.21
N ARG A 93 -0.01 0.99 9.45
CA ARG A 93 1.38 0.90 9.90
C ARG A 93 1.66 -0.37 10.70
N THR A 94 1.14 -1.50 10.24
CA THR A 94 1.39 -2.81 10.87
C THR A 94 2.83 -3.26 10.61
N PRO A 95 3.39 -4.18 11.41
CA PRO A 95 4.65 -4.83 11.10
C PRO A 95 4.74 -5.36 9.66
N THR A 96 3.70 -6.03 9.15
CA THR A 96 3.68 -6.50 7.76
C THR A 96 3.77 -5.35 6.77
N GLN A 97 3.03 -4.26 6.98
CA GLN A 97 3.11 -3.10 6.11
C GLN A 97 4.51 -2.49 6.07
N TYR A 98 5.23 -2.43 7.20
CA TYR A 98 6.59 -1.88 7.26
C TYR A 98 7.55 -2.60 6.31
N TYR A 99 7.43 -3.92 6.23
CA TYR A 99 8.26 -4.72 5.34
C TYR A 99 7.78 -4.60 3.89
N ASN A 100 6.48 -4.54 3.63
CA ASN A 100 5.97 -4.63 2.27
C ASN A 100 5.91 -3.28 1.54
N GLU A 101 5.63 -2.18 2.23
CA GLU A 101 5.29 -0.89 1.62
C GLU A 101 6.40 -0.29 0.75
N GLY A 102 6.10 0.03 -0.52
CA GLY A 102 6.92 0.86 -1.41
C GLY A 102 7.93 0.10 -2.28
N MET A 103 8.49 0.82 -3.25
CA MET A 103 9.43 0.28 -4.23
C MET A 103 10.79 0.01 -3.57
N LYS A 104 11.33 -1.17 -3.82
CA LYS A 104 12.59 -1.68 -3.25
C LYS A 104 13.33 -2.45 -4.33
N THR A 105 14.66 -2.42 -4.27
CA THR A 105 15.48 -3.19 -5.22
C THR A 105 15.28 -4.69 -4.98
N LYS A 106 15.57 -5.53 -5.98
CA LYS A 106 15.46 -6.99 -5.79
C LYS A 106 16.40 -7.47 -4.70
N GLU A 107 17.61 -6.94 -4.61
CA GLU A 107 18.56 -7.24 -3.54
C GLU A 107 17.97 -6.90 -2.16
N GLU A 108 17.31 -5.75 -2.00
CA GLU A 108 16.63 -5.39 -0.75
C GLU A 108 15.50 -6.38 -0.41
N ILE A 109 14.72 -6.80 -1.40
CA ILE A 109 13.63 -7.78 -1.22
C ILE A 109 14.21 -9.14 -0.83
N GLU A 110 15.27 -9.61 -1.50
CA GLU A 110 15.90 -10.91 -1.24
C GLU A 110 16.56 -11.00 0.14
N ASN A 111 17.11 -9.89 0.63
CA ASN A 111 17.73 -9.78 1.95
C ASN A 111 16.69 -9.66 3.09
N GLN A 112 15.41 -9.42 2.77
CA GLN A 112 14.36 -9.44 3.78
C GLN A 112 13.95 -10.87 4.11
N ALA A 113 13.70 -11.13 5.39
CA ALA A 113 13.27 -12.45 5.90
C ALA A 113 12.02 -13.02 5.20
N PHE A 114 11.29 -12.17 4.48
CA PHE A 114 9.92 -12.37 4.03
C PHE A 114 9.68 -12.01 2.56
N LYS A 115 10.72 -11.57 1.82
CA LYS A 115 10.71 -11.34 0.36
C LYS A 115 9.42 -10.72 -0.23
N ALA A 116 8.75 -9.84 0.51
CA ALA A 116 7.45 -9.31 0.13
C ALA A 116 7.58 -7.88 -0.36
N ASN A 117 6.71 -7.48 -1.29
CA ASN A 117 6.74 -6.16 -1.88
C ASN A 117 5.31 -5.67 -2.15
N CYS A 118 5.06 -4.39 -1.91
CA CYS A 118 3.84 -3.68 -2.24
C CYS A 118 4.25 -2.31 -2.84
N PRO A 119 4.68 -2.31 -4.11
CA PRO A 119 5.16 -1.14 -4.86
C PRO A 119 4.30 0.10 -4.70
N VAL A 120 3.00 -0.02 -4.96
CA VAL A 120 2.04 1.09 -4.95
C VAL A 120 0.84 0.71 -4.08
N PRO A 121 0.93 0.95 -2.76
CA PRO A 121 -0.03 0.51 -1.79
C PRO A 121 -1.30 1.36 -1.78
N VAL A 122 -2.42 0.67 -1.60
CA VAL A 122 -3.76 1.21 -1.45
C VAL A 122 -4.36 0.63 -0.18
N PHE A 123 -5.01 1.50 0.60
CA PHE A 123 -5.80 1.11 1.75
C PHE A 123 -7.29 1.21 1.46
N PHE A 124 -8.03 0.14 1.75
CA PHE A 124 -9.49 0.16 1.83
C PHE A 124 -9.91 0.25 3.29
N LEU A 125 -10.80 1.19 3.59
CA LEU A 125 -11.29 1.45 4.94
C LEU A 125 -12.76 1.12 5.05
N PHE A 126 -13.07 0.11 5.84
CA PHE A 126 -14.42 -0.36 6.07
C PHE A 126 -14.95 0.13 7.41
N ASP A 127 -16.24 0.44 7.48
CA ASP A 127 -16.92 0.73 8.75
C ASP A 127 -16.75 -0.44 9.73
N LEU A 128 -15.93 -0.26 10.78
CA LEU A 128 -15.54 -1.33 11.68
C LEU A 128 -16.74 -1.92 12.42
N ALA A 129 -17.63 -1.05 12.90
CA ALA A 129 -18.83 -1.48 13.62
C ALA A 129 -19.76 -2.31 12.73
N GLY A 130 -19.93 -1.90 11.47
CA GLY A 130 -20.70 -2.63 10.48
C GLY A 130 -20.07 -3.98 10.12
N LEU A 131 -18.74 -4.02 9.99
CA LEU A 131 -18.01 -5.24 9.64
C LEU A 131 -18.09 -6.29 10.76
N LEU A 132 -17.82 -5.89 12.00
CA LEU A 132 -17.86 -6.79 13.17
C LEU A 132 -19.26 -7.37 13.45
N LYS A 133 -20.32 -6.73 12.97
CA LYS A 133 -21.70 -7.23 13.09
C LYS A 133 -22.06 -8.29 12.04
N ARG A 134 -21.23 -8.49 11.01
CA ARG A 134 -21.53 -9.49 9.98
C ARG A 134 -21.39 -10.90 10.54
N PRO A 135 -22.30 -11.83 10.19
CA PRO A 135 -22.14 -13.24 10.51
C PRO A 135 -20.79 -13.77 10.03
N GLY A 136 -20.16 -14.65 10.81
CA GLY A 136 -18.88 -15.27 10.47
C GLY A 136 -17.64 -14.40 10.74
N VAL A 137 -17.80 -13.08 10.93
CA VAL A 137 -16.66 -12.20 11.24
C VAL A 137 -16.14 -12.48 12.65
N LYS A 138 -14.83 -12.65 12.74
CA LYS A 138 -14.09 -12.92 13.98
C LYS A 138 -12.88 -11.98 14.06
N PHE A 139 -12.28 -11.89 15.23
CA PHE A 139 -11.05 -11.13 15.43
C PHE A 139 -10.13 -11.81 16.45
N THR A 140 -8.86 -11.40 16.44
CA THR A 140 -7.81 -11.90 17.31
C THR A 140 -7.05 -10.74 17.97
N ASP A 141 -6.41 -11.02 19.10
CA ASP A 141 -5.53 -10.09 19.83
C ASP A 141 -4.05 -10.20 19.43
N CYS A 142 -3.76 -11.00 18.40
CA CYS A 142 -2.43 -11.22 17.86
C CYS A 142 -2.46 -11.69 16.40
N SER A 143 -1.29 -11.69 15.76
CA SER A 143 -1.09 -12.19 14.40
C SER A 143 -1.53 -13.64 14.22
N LEU A 144 -2.25 -13.90 13.12
CA LEU A 144 -2.62 -15.25 12.67
C LEU A 144 -1.45 -16.02 12.04
N ALA A 145 -0.34 -15.35 11.74
CA ALA A 145 0.88 -15.99 11.24
C ALA A 145 1.70 -16.69 12.35
N LEU A 146 1.21 -16.68 13.60
CA LEU A 146 1.86 -17.37 14.70
C LEU A 146 1.59 -18.87 14.64
N ARG A 147 2.61 -19.69 14.95
CA ARG A 147 2.51 -21.16 15.07
C ARG A 147 1.66 -21.65 16.25
N LYS A 148 0.88 -20.77 16.89
CA LYS A 148 -0.06 -21.12 17.97
C LYS A 148 -1.48 -21.08 17.43
N GLU A 149 -2.37 -21.85 18.02
CA GLU A 149 -3.78 -21.75 17.68
C GLU A 149 -4.31 -20.35 18.05
N PRO A 150 -4.85 -19.58 17.09
CA PRO A 150 -5.36 -18.25 17.36
C PRO A 150 -6.65 -18.32 18.17
N HIS A 151 -6.75 -17.46 19.18
CA HIS A 151 -7.98 -17.30 19.94
C HIS A 151 -8.93 -16.36 19.18
N TYR A 152 -9.89 -16.96 18.47
CA TYR A 152 -10.93 -16.21 17.77
C TYR A 152 -12.01 -15.73 18.72
N MET A 153 -12.32 -14.45 18.63
CA MET A 153 -13.38 -13.78 19.38
C MET A 153 -14.38 -13.17 18.40
N ASN A 154 -15.63 -12.99 18.82
CA ASN A 154 -16.68 -12.42 17.96
C ASN A 154 -17.79 -11.68 18.71
N THR A 155 -17.63 -11.43 20.02
CA THR A 155 -18.62 -10.69 20.81
C THR A 155 -18.15 -9.27 21.15
N PRO A 156 -19.07 -8.33 21.36
CA PRO A 156 -18.73 -6.99 21.87
C PRO A 156 -17.97 -7.03 23.20
N GLU A 157 -18.33 -7.94 24.10
CA GLU A 157 -17.70 -8.12 25.42
C GLU A 157 -16.24 -8.59 25.33
N GLU A 158 -15.91 -9.44 24.35
CA GLU A 158 -14.52 -9.80 24.04
C GLU A 158 -13.77 -8.65 23.37
N PHE A 159 -14.41 -7.97 22.43
CA PHE A 159 -13.83 -6.83 21.74
C PHE A 159 -13.41 -5.72 22.71
N ALA A 160 -14.26 -5.41 23.69
CA ALA A 160 -13.96 -4.42 24.74
C ALA A 160 -12.75 -4.78 25.62
N LYS A 161 -12.35 -6.05 25.66
CA LYS A 161 -11.21 -6.55 26.44
C LYS A 161 -9.90 -6.56 25.65
N LEU A 162 -9.92 -6.31 24.35
CA LEU A 162 -8.71 -6.26 23.54
C LEU A 162 -7.73 -5.21 24.08
N PRO A 163 -6.41 -5.48 24.02
CA PRO A 163 -5.41 -4.56 24.53
C PRO A 163 -5.16 -3.39 23.54
N PHE A 164 -6.16 -2.55 23.29
CA PHE A 164 -6.11 -1.51 22.25
C PHE A 164 -4.93 -0.55 22.36
N LYS A 165 -4.47 -0.23 23.57
CA LYS A 165 -3.24 0.56 23.77
C LYS A 165 -1.99 -0.09 23.16
N LYS A 166 -1.91 -1.42 23.16
CA LYS A 166 -0.85 -2.20 22.51
C LYS A 166 -1.13 -2.40 21.02
N ILE A 167 -2.38 -2.70 20.65
CA ILE A 167 -2.78 -2.84 19.24
C ILE A 167 -2.47 -1.54 18.49
N TYR A 168 -2.85 -0.39 19.03
CA TYR A 168 -2.62 0.93 18.45
C TYR A 168 -1.25 1.52 18.73
N PHE A 169 -0.32 0.78 19.33
CA PHE A 169 1.03 1.26 19.63
C PHE A 169 1.80 1.64 18.35
N ASN A 170 2.04 2.94 18.12
CA ASN A 170 2.63 3.47 16.89
C ASN A 170 3.95 4.23 17.08
N HIS A 171 4.65 3.97 18.19
CA HIS A 171 5.93 4.62 18.49
C HIS A 171 7.08 3.63 18.32
N SER A 172 8.31 4.13 18.34
CA SER A 172 9.50 3.28 18.40
C SER A 172 9.48 2.46 19.68
N MET A 173 9.79 1.17 19.57
CA MET A 173 9.99 0.33 20.76
C MET A 173 11.22 0.83 21.52
N ARG A 174 11.12 0.88 22.85
CA ARG A 174 12.22 1.38 23.68
C ARG A 174 13.44 0.45 23.57
N ALA A 175 14.63 1.04 23.67
CA ALA A 175 15.88 0.29 23.54
C ALA A 175 16.06 -0.75 24.66
N ASP A 176 15.53 -0.47 25.86
CA ASP A 176 15.58 -1.30 27.06
C ASP A 176 14.64 -2.51 27.03
N MET A 177 13.70 -2.59 26.07
CA MET A 177 12.82 -3.76 25.94
C MET A 177 13.61 -5.00 25.51
N SER A 178 13.38 -6.10 26.21
CA SER A 178 13.92 -7.41 25.86
C SER A 178 13.41 -7.89 24.49
N PRO A 179 14.14 -8.80 23.81
CA PRO A 179 13.68 -9.40 22.55
C PRO A 179 12.29 -10.03 22.66
N LYS A 180 11.98 -10.64 23.81
CA LYS A 180 10.67 -11.25 24.07
C LYS A 180 9.55 -10.20 24.12
N GLU A 181 9.75 -9.10 24.84
CA GLU A 181 8.76 -8.01 24.90
C GLU A 181 8.55 -7.34 23.55
N LYS A 182 9.62 -7.16 22.76
CA LYS A 182 9.53 -6.61 21.39
C LYS A 182 8.71 -7.53 20.49
N LYS A 183 8.94 -8.84 20.58
CA LYS A 183 8.20 -9.84 19.82
C LYS A 183 6.72 -9.87 20.23
N GLU A 184 6.41 -9.93 21.53
CA GLU A 184 5.04 -9.91 22.03
C GLU A 184 4.28 -8.65 21.59
N LEU A 185 4.92 -7.47 21.65
CA LEU A 185 4.30 -6.24 21.18
C LEU A 185 4.12 -6.22 19.65
N THR A 186 5.07 -6.77 18.90
CA THR A 186 4.95 -6.92 17.43
C THR A 186 3.77 -7.80 17.06
N ASP A 187 3.61 -8.92 17.77
CA ASP A 187 2.53 -9.89 17.57
C ASP A 187 1.16 -9.23 17.85
N ILE A 188 1.03 -8.43 18.91
CA ILE A 188 -0.21 -7.72 19.26
C ILE A 188 -0.51 -6.57 18.29
N LYS A 189 0.51 -5.83 17.81
CA LYS A 189 0.34 -4.77 16.79
C LYS A 189 -0.19 -5.30 15.46
N GLN A 190 -0.07 -6.61 15.23
CA GLN A 190 -0.58 -7.34 14.09
C GLN A 190 -1.89 -8.07 14.44
N SER A 191 -2.68 -7.56 15.39
CA SER A 191 -4.05 -8.07 15.65
C SER A 191 -4.94 -7.89 14.42
N GLU A 192 -5.81 -8.86 14.17
CA GLU A 192 -6.51 -8.99 12.90
C GLU A 192 -8.01 -9.20 13.09
N ILE A 193 -8.76 -8.83 12.05
CA ILE A 193 -10.16 -9.17 11.86
C ILE A 193 -10.19 -10.10 10.64
N VAL A 194 -10.94 -11.19 10.74
CA VAL A 194 -11.14 -12.13 9.64
C VAL A 194 -12.60 -12.20 9.27
N ALA A 195 -12.85 -12.26 7.97
CA ALA A 195 -14.17 -12.45 7.40
C ALA A 195 -14.16 -13.61 6.42
N GLU A 196 -15.32 -14.25 6.27
CA GLU A 196 -15.53 -15.24 5.23
C GLU A 196 -15.47 -14.61 3.84
N ASP A 197 -15.00 -15.39 2.90
CA ASP A 197 -14.86 -15.04 1.50
C ASP A 197 -16.19 -15.21 0.74
N PRO A 198 -16.65 -14.24 -0.08
CA PRO A 198 -16.09 -12.91 -0.33
C PRO A 198 -16.64 -11.80 0.57
N VAL A 199 -15.90 -10.68 0.68
CA VAL A 199 -16.37 -9.45 1.34
C VAL A 199 -16.76 -8.39 0.33
N LYS A 200 -18.07 -8.13 0.22
CA LYS A 200 -18.62 -7.03 -0.57
C LYS A 200 -18.21 -5.65 -0.06
N LEU A 201 -18.10 -4.68 -0.98
CA LEU A 201 -17.68 -3.30 -0.70
C LEU A 201 -18.76 -2.36 -0.16
N ASP A 202 -19.93 -2.85 0.24
CA ASP A 202 -21.04 -2.03 0.78
C ASP A 202 -20.70 -1.28 2.08
N LEU A 203 -19.71 -1.77 2.84
CA LEU A 203 -19.19 -1.10 4.03
C LEU A 203 -17.94 -0.23 3.75
N LEU A 204 -17.46 -0.18 2.50
CA LEU A 204 -16.30 0.63 2.12
C LEU A 204 -16.62 2.12 2.24
N ARG A 205 -15.86 2.83 3.08
CA ARG A 205 -16.01 4.28 3.30
C ARG A 205 -14.99 5.09 2.52
N HIS A 206 -13.73 4.67 2.55
CA HIS A 206 -12.64 5.39 1.90
C HIS A 206 -11.62 4.46 1.24
N VAL A 207 -10.99 4.98 0.19
CA VAL A 207 -9.83 4.40 -0.47
C VAL A 207 -8.68 5.38 -0.34
N TYR A 208 -7.61 4.94 0.31
CA TYR A 208 -6.50 5.79 0.72
C TYR A 208 -5.23 5.42 -0.05
N VAL A 209 -4.57 6.44 -0.58
CA VAL A 209 -3.28 6.35 -1.30
C VAL A 209 -2.23 7.24 -0.64
N ARG A 210 -0.95 7.06 -0.95
CA ARG A 210 0.14 7.77 -0.25
C ARG A 210 0.37 9.16 -0.80
N SER A 211 0.27 9.35 -2.11
CA SER A 211 0.75 10.55 -2.80
C SER A 211 -0.27 11.10 -3.82
N ALA A 212 0.00 12.31 -4.33
CA ALA A 212 -0.80 12.91 -5.38
C ALA A 212 -0.69 12.11 -6.68
N ALA A 213 0.52 11.68 -7.02
CA ALA A 213 0.78 10.83 -8.19
C ALA A 213 -0.01 9.51 -8.13
N GLU A 214 0.00 8.82 -6.99
CA GLU A 214 -0.76 7.56 -6.84
C GLU A 214 -2.28 7.79 -6.88
N LYS A 215 -2.76 8.92 -6.36
CA LYS A 215 -4.18 9.30 -6.46
C LYS A 215 -4.61 9.47 -7.91
N GLU A 216 -3.85 10.27 -8.66
CA GLU A 216 -4.10 10.51 -10.08
C GLU A 216 -4.06 9.19 -10.86
N THR A 217 -3.05 8.35 -10.59
CA THR A 217 -2.88 7.04 -11.22
C THR A 217 -4.09 6.13 -10.98
N LEU A 218 -4.51 5.98 -9.72
CA LEU A 218 -5.66 5.13 -9.40
C LEU A 218 -6.93 5.64 -10.08
N ILE A 219 -7.18 6.94 -10.07
CA ILE A 219 -8.35 7.54 -10.74
C ILE A 219 -8.31 7.28 -12.24
N ASN A 220 -7.18 7.55 -12.91
CA ASN A 220 -7.03 7.34 -14.35
C ASN A 220 -7.24 5.87 -14.73
N LEU A 221 -6.65 4.93 -13.97
CA LEU A 221 -6.82 3.50 -14.22
C LEU A 221 -8.27 3.04 -14.01
N LEU A 222 -9.01 3.61 -13.05
CA LEU A 222 -10.44 3.34 -12.87
C LEU A 222 -11.28 3.94 -14.00
N HIS A 223 -10.98 5.17 -14.44
CA HIS A 223 -11.67 5.84 -15.55
C HIS A 223 -11.47 5.10 -16.88
N ASP A 224 -10.28 4.56 -17.11
CA ASP A 224 -9.99 3.69 -18.27
C ASP A 224 -10.84 2.39 -18.25
N ASN A 225 -11.33 1.99 -17.08
CA ASN A 225 -12.28 0.90 -16.90
C ASN A 225 -13.74 1.38 -16.77
N GLY A 226 -14.03 2.65 -17.08
CA GLY A 226 -15.38 3.23 -17.04
C GLY A 226 -15.93 3.50 -15.63
N MET A 227 -15.08 3.50 -14.59
CA MET A 227 -15.50 3.66 -13.20
C MET A 227 -15.23 5.08 -12.67
N TYR A 228 -16.23 5.97 -12.78
CA TYR A 228 -16.13 7.38 -12.36
C TYR A 228 -16.77 7.68 -10.99
N ASN A 229 -17.61 6.78 -10.49
CA ASN A 229 -18.38 6.98 -9.26
C ASN A 229 -17.56 6.82 -7.97
N LEU A 230 -16.30 6.39 -8.08
CA LEU A 230 -15.42 6.09 -6.95
C LEU A 230 -14.51 7.26 -6.55
N ASP A 231 -14.39 8.28 -7.39
CA ASP A 231 -13.47 9.42 -7.19
C ASP A 231 -13.63 10.08 -5.81
N SER A 232 -14.87 10.23 -5.35
CA SER A 232 -15.20 10.84 -4.06
C SER A 232 -14.76 10.01 -2.85
N LYS A 233 -14.53 8.71 -3.02
CA LYS A 233 -13.99 7.82 -1.98
C LYS A 233 -12.45 7.84 -1.93
N ILE A 234 -11.79 8.32 -2.99
CA ILE A 234 -10.34 8.24 -3.14
C ILE A 234 -9.68 9.53 -2.61
N SER A 235 -8.83 9.38 -1.61
CA SER A 235 -8.12 10.52 -1.02
C SER A 235 -6.70 10.19 -0.61
N ILE A 236 -5.84 11.21 -0.60
CA ILE A 236 -4.48 11.10 -0.09
C ILE A 236 -4.57 10.97 1.44
N ALA A 237 -4.01 9.90 1.97
CA ALA A 237 -4.10 9.62 3.39
C ALA A 237 -3.27 10.60 4.24
N SER A 238 -3.67 10.77 5.49
CA SER A 238 -2.86 11.47 6.49
C SER A 238 -1.52 10.73 6.75
N ARG A 239 -0.54 11.46 7.30
CA ARG A 239 0.80 10.92 7.64
C ARG A 239 0.78 9.69 8.56
N ALA A 240 -0.33 9.40 9.24
CA ALA A 240 -0.43 8.26 10.13
C ALA A 240 -0.77 6.93 9.43
N THR A 241 -1.06 6.92 8.13
CA THR A 241 -1.53 5.71 7.43
C THR A 241 -0.40 4.92 6.76
N PHE A 242 0.58 5.63 6.21
CA PHE A 242 1.70 5.03 5.48
C PHE A 242 3.02 5.35 6.15
N PHE A 243 4.03 4.50 5.99
CA PHE A 243 5.38 4.76 6.49
C PHE A 243 6.08 5.82 5.65
N LYS A 244 5.93 5.78 4.33
CA LYS A 244 6.53 6.73 3.37
C LYS A 244 8.06 6.82 3.45
N ASP A 245 8.71 5.75 3.91
CA ASP A 245 10.16 5.61 4.11
C ASP A 245 10.85 4.74 3.03
N ARG A 246 10.12 4.38 1.97
CA ARG A 246 10.64 3.70 0.77
C ARG A 246 10.53 4.57 -0.48
N ASN A 247 10.98 4.05 -1.62
CA ASN A 247 10.91 4.73 -2.90
C ASN A 247 9.47 4.75 -3.44
N TYR A 248 8.99 5.91 -3.91
CA TYR A 248 7.72 6.08 -4.61
C TYR A 248 7.64 7.42 -5.35
N VAL A 249 6.70 7.57 -6.28
CA VAL A 249 6.45 8.85 -6.98
C VAL A 249 5.56 9.73 -6.10
N LYS A 250 6.03 10.93 -5.70
CA LYS A 250 5.28 11.88 -4.86
C LYS A 250 4.29 12.69 -5.69
N ASN A 251 4.78 13.27 -6.77
CA ASN A 251 4.03 14.17 -7.63
C ASN A 251 4.62 14.17 -9.04
N VAL A 252 3.77 14.43 -10.03
CA VAL A 252 4.16 14.65 -11.41
C VAL A 252 3.47 15.93 -11.90
N THR A 253 4.23 16.78 -12.56
CA THR A 253 3.71 17.96 -13.26
C THR A 253 3.88 17.73 -14.75
N LEU A 254 2.75 17.71 -15.46
CA LEU A 254 2.72 17.60 -16.92
C LEU A 254 2.41 18.97 -17.52
N LYS A 255 3.14 19.34 -18.57
CA LYS A 255 2.91 20.57 -19.35
C LYS A 255 2.98 20.26 -20.84
N SER A 256 2.60 21.22 -21.68
CA SER A 256 2.63 21.06 -23.14
C SER A 256 3.98 20.65 -23.71
N ASN A 257 5.10 21.06 -23.10
CA ASN A 257 6.45 20.87 -23.65
C ASN A 257 7.45 20.30 -22.63
N GLU A 258 7.03 19.92 -21.44
CA GLU A 258 7.90 19.31 -20.43
C GLU A 258 7.11 18.49 -19.43
N TYR A 259 7.84 17.63 -18.70
CA TYR A 259 7.34 16.99 -17.50
C TYR A 259 8.37 17.11 -16.37
N ILE A 260 7.87 17.11 -15.13
CA ILE A 260 8.66 17.10 -13.91
C ILE A 260 8.13 16.01 -12.99
N ILE A 261 9.00 15.10 -12.58
CA ILE A 261 8.71 14.00 -11.66
C ILE A 261 9.45 14.28 -10.36
N HIS A 262 8.74 14.21 -9.24
CA HIS A 262 9.31 14.26 -7.90
C HIS A 262 9.12 12.92 -7.21
N ASN A 263 10.23 12.24 -6.91
CA ASN A 263 10.27 10.96 -6.23
C ASN A 263 10.60 11.14 -4.74
N ASN A 264 10.13 10.22 -3.93
CA ASN A 264 10.59 10.04 -2.56
C ASN A 264 11.84 9.17 -2.61
N ILE A 265 13.00 9.79 -2.40
CA ILE A 265 14.28 9.10 -2.28
C ILE A 265 14.91 9.64 -1.01
N GLU A 266 15.26 8.74 -0.10
CA GLU A 266 15.93 9.12 1.14
C GLU A 266 17.42 9.29 0.85
N ASN A 267 17.86 10.54 0.66
CA ASN A 267 19.25 10.85 0.31
C ASN A 267 20.22 10.82 1.52
N ASP A 268 19.80 10.34 2.70
CA ASP A 268 20.67 10.28 3.87
C ASP A 268 21.40 8.92 3.90
N ASP A 269 22.71 8.96 3.65
CA ASP A 269 23.66 7.82 3.72
C ASP A 269 23.56 7.03 5.03
N LYS A 270 22.98 7.64 6.09
CA LYS A 270 22.86 7.03 7.42
C LYS A 270 21.80 5.94 7.53
N SER A 271 20.86 5.87 6.58
CA SER A 271 19.87 4.79 6.53
C SER A 271 19.99 4.03 5.21
N GLN A 272 20.92 3.06 5.15
CA GLN A 272 21.10 2.18 3.98
C GLN A 272 19.86 1.33 3.63
N GLN A 273 18.69 1.56 4.22
CA GLN A 273 17.57 0.62 4.15
C GLN A 273 16.67 0.76 2.92
N SER A 274 16.86 1.77 2.05
CA SER A 274 15.95 2.04 0.92
C SER A 274 16.58 2.79 -0.24
N GLN A 275 17.86 2.54 -0.52
CA GLN A 275 18.54 3.26 -1.58
C GLN A 275 18.10 2.73 -2.96
N PRO A 276 17.71 3.60 -3.90
CA PRO A 276 17.22 3.19 -5.21
C PRO A 276 18.31 2.61 -6.12
N TYR A 277 19.59 2.77 -5.75
CA TYR A 277 20.79 2.25 -6.41
C TYR A 277 22.03 2.49 -5.52
N PRO A 278 23.20 1.91 -5.83
CA PRO A 278 24.44 2.16 -5.10
C PRO A 278 24.89 3.63 -5.22
N LEU A 279 24.63 4.45 -4.21
CA LEU A 279 24.91 5.90 -4.24
C LEU A 279 26.40 6.22 -4.41
N ALA A 280 27.28 5.50 -3.71
CA ALA A 280 28.73 5.77 -3.70
C ALA A 280 29.34 5.77 -5.10
N ASP A 281 28.83 4.91 -5.98
CA ASP A 281 29.38 4.73 -7.32
C ASP A 281 28.53 5.42 -8.40
N TRP A 282 27.21 5.57 -8.19
CA TRP A 282 26.26 5.94 -9.26
C TRP A 282 25.54 7.27 -9.02
N HIS A 283 26.02 8.11 -8.11
CA HIS A 283 25.40 9.39 -7.76
C HIS A 283 25.08 10.26 -8.98
N ASP A 284 26.08 10.54 -9.83
CA ASP A 284 25.95 11.42 -11.00
C ASP A 284 25.46 10.69 -12.26
N ALA A 285 25.32 9.37 -12.19
CA ALA A 285 24.92 8.56 -13.33
C ALA A 285 23.42 8.72 -13.58
N ARG A 286 23.02 9.03 -14.83
CA ARG A 286 21.61 9.03 -15.26
C ARG A 286 21.09 7.62 -15.52
N PHE A 287 21.99 6.75 -15.96
CA PHE A 287 21.73 5.34 -16.29
C PHE A 287 22.58 4.47 -15.38
N ALA A 288 22.17 3.21 -15.19
CA ALA A 288 22.97 2.23 -14.49
C ALA A 288 24.36 2.13 -15.12
N VAL A 289 25.41 2.20 -14.29
CA VAL A 289 26.79 2.08 -14.74
C VAL A 289 27.06 0.64 -15.20
N ASN A 290 26.50 -0.33 -14.48
CA ASN A 290 26.46 -1.73 -14.88
C ASN A 290 24.98 -2.17 -15.07
N PRO A 291 24.45 -2.13 -16.30
CA PRO A 291 23.03 -2.43 -16.55
C PRO A 291 22.66 -3.90 -16.30
N ASP A 292 23.66 -4.79 -16.18
CA ASP A 292 23.44 -6.20 -15.89
C ASP A 292 23.23 -6.47 -14.39
N GLU A 293 23.57 -5.52 -13.51
CA GLU A 293 23.32 -5.61 -12.06
C GLU A 293 21.88 -5.20 -11.71
N THR A 294 20.89 -5.80 -12.38
CA THR A 294 19.48 -5.40 -12.28
C THR A 294 18.89 -5.54 -10.88
N ASP A 295 19.58 -6.24 -9.97
CA ASP A 295 19.08 -6.47 -8.62
C ASP A 295 19.42 -5.34 -7.66
N LYS A 296 20.40 -4.49 -8.03
CA LYS A 296 20.94 -3.44 -7.16
C LYS A 296 20.27 -2.08 -7.33
N PHE A 297 19.40 -1.91 -8.32
CA PHE A 297 18.77 -0.62 -8.61
C PHE A 297 17.32 -0.76 -9.07
N LEU A 298 16.59 0.33 -8.96
CA LEU A 298 15.24 0.48 -9.51
C LEU A 298 15.31 1.03 -10.95
N ASP A 299 14.86 0.25 -11.94
CA ASP A 299 14.82 0.64 -13.35
C ASP A 299 13.58 1.46 -13.66
N VAL A 300 13.78 2.70 -14.14
CA VAL A 300 12.68 3.59 -14.52
C VAL A 300 12.45 3.54 -16.03
N GLN A 301 11.20 3.29 -16.42
CA GLN A 301 10.74 3.44 -17.79
C GLN A 301 9.63 4.49 -17.86
N LEU A 302 9.77 5.45 -18.77
CA LEU A 302 8.81 6.49 -19.05
C LEU A 302 8.18 6.21 -20.41
N ARG A 303 6.86 6.38 -20.50
CA ARG A 303 6.12 6.22 -21.75
C ARG A 303 5.24 7.43 -21.99
N ILE A 304 5.31 7.99 -23.19
CA ILE A 304 4.50 9.14 -23.62
C ILE A 304 3.67 8.69 -24.81
N ILE A 305 2.35 8.77 -24.69
CA ILE A 305 1.43 8.36 -25.75
C ILE A 305 0.76 9.63 -26.29
N GLN A 306 1.04 9.97 -27.55
CA GLN A 306 0.52 11.13 -28.23
C GLN A 306 0.05 10.73 -29.64
N ASN A 307 -1.19 11.10 -30.00
CA ASN A 307 -1.77 10.80 -31.33
C ASN A 307 -1.67 9.31 -31.73
N GLY A 308 -1.80 8.40 -30.75
CA GLY A 308 -1.67 6.95 -30.95
C GLY A 308 -0.22 6.44 -31.10
N GLN A 309 0.78 7.30 -31.05
CA GLN A 309 2.19 6.92 -31.05
C GLN A 309 2.73 6.86 -29.61
N GLU A 310 3.45 5.79 -29.29
CA GLU A 310 4.10 5.58 -28.00
C GLU A 310 5.61 5.85 -28.10
N PHE A 311 6.10 6.75 -27.25
CA PHE A 311 7.51 7.06 -27.09
C PHE A 311 8.01 6.50 -25.76
N VAL A 312 9.04 5.66 -25.80
CA VAL A 312 9.60 5.00 -24.61
C VAL A 312 10.99 5.56 -24.29
N TRP A 313 11.23 5.85 -23.01
CA TRP A 313 12.53 6.21 -22.46
C TRP A 313 12.82 5.34 -21.23
N PRO A 314 14.05 4.86 -21.01
CA PRO A 314 15.22 5.06 -21.85
C PRO A 314 15.18 4.22 -23.13
N LYS A 315 16.15 4.44 -24.04
CA LYS A 315 16.22 3.63 -25.28
C LYS A 315 16.56 2.18 -24.94
N LYS A 316 16.20 1.24 -25.82
CA LYS A 316 16.53 -0.18 -25.67
C LYS A 316 18.01 -0.38 -25.32
N GLY A 317 18.28 -1.18 -24.30
CA GLY A 317 19.63 -1.46 -23.79
C GLY A 317 20.15 -0.48 -22.74
N GLN A 318 19.42 0.60 -22.45
CA GLN A 318 19.69 1.49 -21.32
C GLN A 318 18.75 1.19 -20.17
N LYS A 319 19.23 1.38 -18.94
CA LYS A 319 18.49 1.20 -17.70
C LYS A 319 18.60 2.49 -16.90
N ALA A 320 17.47 3.14 -16.61
CA ALA A 320 17.48 4.46 -16.01
C ALA A 320 17.33 4.37 -14.50
N LEU A 321 18.09 5.19 -13.78
CA LEU A 321 18.04 5.22 -12.32
C LEU A 321 16.91 6.12 -11.83
N LEU A 322 16.21 5.69 -10.78
CA LEU A 322 15.21 6.51 -10.09
C LEU A 322 15.89 7.66 -9.35
N LYS A 323 15.76 8.91 -9.82
CA LYS A 323 16.36 10.09 -9.17
C LYS A 323 15.32 10.90 -8.39
N GLU A 324 15.74 11.65 -7.37
CA GLU A 324 14.84 12.46 -6.53
C GLU A 324 13.95 13.39 -7.38
N GLN A 325 14.56 13.99 -8.40
CA GLN A 325 13.87 14.76 -9.41
C GLN A 325 14.30 14.32 -10.81
N MET A 326 13.33 14.09 -11.68
CA MET A 326 13.56 13.79 -13.09
C MET A 326 12.75 14.78 -13.93
N LYS A 327 13.40 15.43 -14.90
CA LYS A 327 12.74 16.39 -15.81
C LYS A 327 13.26 16.25 -17.22
N ALA A 328 12.40 16.42 -18.20
CA ALA A 328 12.82 16.54 -19.59
C ALA A 328 11.84 17.40 -20.39
N LYS A 329 12.36 17.99 -21.47
CA LYS A 329 11.54 18.61 -22.50
C LYS A 329 10.99 17.55 -23.43
N ILE A 330 9.79 17.79 -23.93
CA ILE A 330 9.12 17.00 -24.97
C ILE A 330 8.70 17.92 -26.11
N SER A 331 8.39 17.35 -27.26
CA SER A 331 7.77 18.11 -28.34
C SER A 331 6.44 18.70 -27.85
N PRO A 332 6.14 19.98 -28.14
CA PRO A 332 4.86 20.58 -27.78
C PRO A 332 3.67 19.72 -28.24
N ALA A 333 2.75 19.45 -27.32
CA ALA A 333 1.58 18.62 -27.55
C ALA A 333 0.33 19.28 -26.95
N GLU A 334 -0.80 19.18 -27.66
CA GLU A 334 -2.11 19.62 -27.13
C GLU A 334 -2.66 18.66 -26.07
N SER A 335 -2.35 17.37 -26.20
CA SER A 335 -2.66 16.35 -25.19
C SER A 335 -1.72 15.15 -25.31
N TYR A 336 -1.52 14.44 -24.20
CA TYR A 336 -0.79 13.17 -24.16
C TYR A 336 -1.10 12.40 -22.87
N VAL A 337 -0.84 11.09 -22.89
CA VAL A 337 -0.81 10.24 -21.68
C VAL A 337 0.65 10.03 -21.29
N PHE A 338 0.95 10.18 -20.00
CA PHE A 338 2.28 9.97 -19.45
C PHE A 338 2.24 8.83 -18.44
N LYS A 339 3.09 7.82 -18.63
CA LYS A 339 3.21 6.67 -17.73
C LYS A 339 4.63 6.54 -17.20
N ILE A 340 4.76 6.20 -15.92
CA ILE A 340 6.02 5.84 -15.27
C ILE A 340 5.90 4.41 -14.80
N TYR A 341 6.86 3.58 -15.18
CA TYR A 341 7.06 2.24 -14.66
C TYR A 341 8.37 2.20 -13.87
N ILE A 342 8.35 1.49 -12.74
CA ILE A 342 9.54 1.21 -11.93
C ILE A 342 9.58 -0.30 -11.73
N ASP A 343 10.62 -0.97 -12.23
CA ASP A 343 10.73 -2.43 -12.26
C ASP A 343 9.43 -3.11 -12.76
N ASP A 344 8.93 -2.62 -13.90
CA ASP A 344 7.70 -3.06 -14.57
C ASP A 344 6.38 -2.80 -13.82
N HIS A 345 6.42 -2.26 -12.59
CA HIS A 345 5.23 -1.82 -11.87
C HIS A 345 4.79 -0.42 -12.31
N ILE A 346 3.49 -0.22 -12.56
CA ILE A 346 2.94 1.10 -12.84
C ILE A 346 3.08 2.00 -11.61
N ALA A 347 3.94 3.01 -11.69
CA ALA A 347 4.23 3.95 -10.61
C ALA A 347 3.49 5.29 -10.79
N TYR A 348 3.14 5.63 -12.04
CA TYR A 348 2.31 6.78 -12.35
C TYR A 348 1.57 6.62 -13.68
N GLU A 349 0.34 7.09 -13.74
CA GLU A 349 -0.38 7.37 -14.99
C GLU A 349 -1.12 8.71 -14.90
N GLY A 350 -0.79 9.62 -15.82
CA GLY A 350 -1.37 10.95 -15.91
C GLY A 350 -1.77 11.31 -17.33
N LYS A 351 -2.70 12.27 -17.45
CA LYS A 351 -3.19 12.78 -18.75
C LYS A 351 -3.00 14.29 -18.77
N TYR A 352 -2.36 14.80 -19.82
CA TYR A 352 -2.25 16.23 -20.07
C TYR A 352 -3.24 16.65 -21.16
N ASN A 353 -3.91 17.79 -20.95
CA ASN A 353 -4.67 18.49 -21.98
C ASN A 353 -4.42 20.00 -21.86
N ILE A 354 -4.15 20.68 -22.98
CA ILE A 354 -3.88 22.13 -23.01
C ILE A 354 -5.03 22.98 -22.45
N LYS A 355 -6.26 22.45 -22.46
CA LYS A 355 -7.42 23.12 -21.84
C LYS A 355 -7.30 23.21 -20.32
N ASP A 356 -6.55 22.31 -19.69
CA ASP A 356 -6.35 22.30 -18.24
C ASP A 356 -5.30 23.35 -17.79
N ASP A 357 -4.47 23.85 -18.72
CA ASP A 357 -3.46 24.90 -18.51
C ASP A 357 -4.01 26.33 -18.74
N SER A 358 -5.28 26.47 -19.11
CA SER A 358 -5.89 27.78 -19.38
C SER A 358 -6.29 28.45 -18.06
N PRO A 359 -5.76 29.65 -17.74
CA PRO A 359 -6.27 30.43 -16.63
C PRO A 359 -7.72 30.80 -16.97
N TYR A 360 -8.68 30.34 -16.16
CA TYR A 360 -10.06 30.83 -16.22
C TYR A 360 -10.11 32.35 -16.02
#